data_AF-A0A521H8K2-F1
#
_entry.id   AF-A0A521H8K2-F1
#
_cell.length_a   1.000
_cell.length_b   1.000
_cell.length_c   1.000
_cell.angle_alpha   90.00
_cell.angle_beta   90.00
_cell.angle_gamma   90.00
#
_symmetry.space_group_name_H-M   'P 1'
#
loop_
_entity.id
_entity.type
_entity.pdbx_description
1 polymer ?
#
loop_
_entity_poly.entity_id
_entity_poly.type
_entity_poly.pdbx_seq_one_letter_code
_entity_poly.pdbx_strand_id
1 'polypeptide(L)'
;MMYDRSEFLDSIRHVRSSPRLLCAGFQRDLSALMDGELPERNATRALAHLESCPPCAEFFQAIRLQALAHRDLAVPGSLAQHLRRIRGQDLFRGLTDAEIIRRLSAALYQLGKAYVLLATQKDYLLRVAEEPVQIDQFAQTELADAADAASQSGACRVPKEVLSAADSHLSKGRQLLAEALRLKPRFAEARLYRGFVEQALGEQQTAAQEYREVFLHTDRLVNRGHAAIQLGMLYDQLGDHQAALRMYRWVVASGLIVHRPDFAFVLYNIAVEHLSLGNSAEAAAMLRRLHRDFPEVWKSAKDWARRSPEFLARLQGDAACRRELEADEPAFFAA
;
A
#
# COMPACT_ATOMS: atom_id res chain seq x y z
N MET A 1 9.92 -6.03 21.21
CA MET A 1 9.31 -5.01 22.08
C MET A 1 8.25 -5.70 22.92
N MET A 2 8.50 -5.76 24.23
CA MET A 2 7.60 -6.35 25.22
C MET A 2 6.30 -5.55 25.24
N TYR A 3 5.18 -6.25 25.23
CA TYR A 3 3.83 -5.72 25.39
C TYR A 3 3.80 -4.85 26.66
N ASP A 4 3.43 -3.56 26.57
CA ASP A 4 3.08 -2.81 27.78
C ASP A 4 1.74 -3.34 28.29
N ARG A 5 1.81 -4.28 29.22
CA ARG A 5 0.64 -4.93 29.82
C ARG A 5 -0.21 -3.94 30.62
N SER A 6 0.34 -2.80 31.04
CA SER A 6 -0.38 -1.81 31.85
C SER A 6 -1.39 -1.04 31.00
N GLU A 7 -0.94 -0.40 29.91
CA GLU A 7 -1.82 0.25 28.92
C GLU A 7 -2.88 -0.70 28.38
N PHE A 8 -2.50 -1.96 28.11
CA PHE A 8 -3.43 -3.00 27.66
C PHE A 8 -4.59 -3.26 28.63
N LEU A 9 -4.27 -3.47 29.92
CA LEU A 9 -5.28 -3.76 30.93
C LEU A 9 -6.15 -2.54 31.22
N ASP A 10 -5.58 -1.34 31.15
CA ASP A 10 -6.29 -0.09 31.38
C ASP A 10 -7.26 0.21 30.22
N SER A 11 -6.84 0.09 28.96
CA SER A 11 -7.74 0.21 27.81
C SER A 11 -8.91 -0.78 27.89
N ILE A 12 -8.66 -2.04 28.26
CA ILE A 12 -9.73 -3.04 28.41
C ILE A 12 -10.67 -2.71 29.57
N ARG A 13 -10.13 -2.27 30.72
CA ARG A 13 -10.95 -1.89 31.89
C ARG A 13 -11.82 -0.68 31.59
N HIS A 14 -11.27 0.36 30.97
CA HIS A 14 -12.01 1.56 30.58
C HIS A 14 -13.15 1.27 29.59
N VAL A 15 -12.89 0.45 28.57
CA VAL A 15 -13.91 0.06 27.58
C VAL A 15 -14.95 -0.89 28.19
N ARG A 16 -14.68 -1.59 29.29
CA ARG A 16 -15.70 -2.39 30.00
C ARG A 16 -16.58 -1.57 30.95
N SER A 17 -16.09 -0.44 31.47
CA SER A 17 -16.75 0.29 32.57
C SER A 17 -17.46 1.59 32.17
N SER A 18 -17.06 2.25 31.09
CA SER A 18 -17.76 3.47 30.60
C SER A 18 -19.24 3.20 30.19
N PRO A 19 -20.15 4.20 30.27
CA PRO A 19 -21.56 4.06 29.89
C PRO A 19 -21.88 4.50 28.45
N ARG A 20 -20.90 5.02 27.70
CA ARG A 20 -21.12 5.63 26.37
C ARG A 20 -21.30 4.57 25.27
N LEU A 21 -22.31 4.77 24.41
CA LEU A 21 -22.58 3.98 23.21
C LEU A 21 -21.59 4.35 22.08
N LEU A 22 -21.18 3.37 21.28
CA LEU A 22 -20.36 3.61 20.10
C LEU A 22 -21.17 4.32 19.00
N CYS A 23 -20.49 5.13 18.19
CA CYS A 23 -21.10 5.76 17.03
C CYS A 23 -21.54 4.70 15.99
N ALA A 24 -22.82 4.72 15.60
CA ALA A 24 -23.38 3.76 14.65
C ALA A 24 -22.68 3.80 13.28
N GLY A 25 -22.29 4.99 12.82
CA GLY A 25 -21.53 5.16 11.56
C GLY A 25 -20.21 4.40 11.57
N PHE A 26 -19.43 4.56 12.63
CA PHE A 26 -18.16 3.84 12.79
C PHE A 26 -18.34 2.32 12.89
N GLN A 27 -19.35 1.86 13.63
CA GLN A 27 -19.64 0.43 13.73
C GLN A 27 -19.97 -0.19 12.36
N ARG A 28 -20.76 0.51 11.53
CA ARG A 28 -21.06 0.06 10.16
C ARG A 28 -19.81 0.02 9.29
N ASP A 29 -19.00 1.07 9.31
CA ASP A 29 -17.79 1.17 8.48
C ASP A 29 -16.76 0.10 8.91
N LEU A 30 -16.63 -0.16 10.20
CA LEU A 30 -15.77 -1.21 10.74
C LEU A 30 -16.26 -2.61 10.40
N SER A 31 -17.57 -2.87 10.46
CA SER A 31 -18.15 -4.14 10.02
C SER A 31 -17.86 -4.38 8.54
N ALA A 32 -18.15 -3.39 7.70
CA ALA A 32 -17.90 -3.48 6.26
C ALA A 32 -16.40 -3.71 5.95
N LEU A 33 -15.50 -3.05 6.68
CA LEU A 33 -14.04 -3.31 6.58
C LEU A 33 -13.66 -4.74 6.96
N MET A 34 -14.24 -5.27 8.03
CA MET A 34 -14.02 -6.63 8.47
C MET A 34 -14.55 -7.65 7.46
N ASP A 35 -15.65 -7.32 6.79
CA ASP A 35 -16.30 -8.18 5.79
C ASP A 35 -15.66 -8.04 4.39
N GLY A 36 -14.83 -7.01 4.18
CA GLY A 36 -14.18 -6.72 2.90
C GLY A 36 -15.03 -5.91 1.93
N GLU A 37 -16.13 -5.33 2.39
CA GLU A 37 -17.05 -4.54 1.57
C GLU A 37 -16.53 -3.10 1.41
N LEU A 38 -16.39 -2.63 0.16
CA LEU A 38 -15.95 -1.26 -0.20
C LEU A 38 -14.80 -0.73 0.69
N PRO A 39 -13.70 -1.49 0.81
CA PRO A 39 -12.77 -1.34 1.91
C PRO A 39 -12.04 0.01 1.90
N GLU A 40 -11.75 0.59 0.73
CA GLU A 40 -11.06 1.88 0.66
C GLU A 40 -11.90 3.03 1.23
N ARG A 41 -13.17 3.13 0.83
CA ARG A 41 -14.08 4.18 1.31
C ARG A 41 -14.35 4.05 2.80
N ASN A 42 -14.54 2.81 3.26
CA ASN A 42 -14.80 2.52 4.66
C ASN A 42 -13.56 2.74 5.53
N ALA A 43 -12.36 2.44 5.02
CA ALA A 43 -11.09 2.73 5.71
C ALA A 43 -10.91 4.23 5.90
N THR A 44 -11.16 5.04 4.86
CA THR A 44 -11.05 6.50 4.96
C THR A 44 -12.04 7.08 5.97
N ARG A 45 -13.31 6.64 5.95
CA ARG A 45 -14.34 7.10 6.90
C ARG A 45 -14.06 6.63 8.33
N ALA A 46 -13.60 5.40 8.51
CA ALA A 46 -13.22 4.86 9.81
C ALA A 46 -11.98 5.57 10.38
N LEU A 47 -10.94 5.82 9.56
CA LEU A 47 -9.76 6.59 9.93
C LEU A 47 -10.15 7.99 10.41
N ALA A 48 -10.92 8.72 9.60
CA ALA A 48 -11.46 10.03 9.92
C ALA A 48 -12.18 10.05 11.29
N HIS A 49 -12.97 9.01 11.54
CA HIS A 49 -13.69 8.86 12.80
C HIS A 49 -12.76 8.56 13.98
N LEU A 50 -11.78 7.67 13.80
CA LEU A 50 -10.81 7.31 14.85
C LEU A 50 -9.98 8.52 15.30
N GLU A 51 -9.65 9.43 14.39
CA GLU A 51 -8.92 10.66 14.73
C GLU A 51 -9.76 11.69 15.49
N SER A 52 -11.10 11.61 15.40
CA SER A 52 -12.02 12.61 15.94
C SER A 52 -12.88 12.11 17.11
N CYS A 53 -12.91 10.80 17.38
CA CYS A 53 -13.79 10.18 18.37
C CYS A 53 -13.01 9.28 19.34
N PRO A 54 -12.56 9.80 20.50
CA PRO A 54 -11.81 9.02 21.50
C PRO A 54 -12.51 7.72 21.96
N PRO A 55 -13.84 7.69 22.23
CA PRO A 55 -14.50 6.44 22.63
C PRO A 55 -14.42 5.32 21.58
N CYS A 56 -14.54 5.65 20.29
CA CYS A 56 -14.43 4.68 19.21
C CYS A 56 -12.97 4.26 18.98
N ALA A 57 -12.02 5.17 19.18
CA ALA A 57 -10.58 4.86 19.14
C ALA A 57 -10.17 3.91 20.26
N GLU A 58 -10.60 4.15 21.49
CA GLU A 58 -10.37 3.27 22.65
C GLU A 58 -10.97 1.89 22.43
N PHE A 59 -12.21 1.81 21.90
CA PHE A 59 -12.82 0.54 21.54
C PHE A 59 -12.01 -0.21 20.48
N PHE A 60 -11.60 0.48 19.41
CA PHE A 60 -10.82 -0.13 18.34
C PHE A 60 -9.46 -0.64 18.85
N GLN A 61 -8.80 0.13 19.72
CA GLN A 61 -7.59 -0.29 20.42
C GLN A 61 -7.83 -1.53 21.28
N ALA A 62 -8.92 -1.59 22.04
CA ALA A 62 -9.22 -2.73 22.89
C ALA A 62 -9.43 -4.03 22.09
N ILE A 63 -10.19 -4.00 20.99
CA ILE A 63 -10.41 -5.20 20.16
C ILE A 63 -9.11 -5.67 19.48
N ARG A 64 -8.25 -4.72 19.05
CA ARG A 64 -6.93 -4.98 18.46
C ARG A 64 -6.02 -5.70 19.44
N LEU A 65 -5.86 -5.12 20.63
CA LEU A 65 -4.99 -5.69 21.63
C LEU A 65 -5.51 -7.02 22.17
N GLN A 66 -6.84 -7.22 22.24
CA GLN A 66 -7.39 -8.51 22.65
C GLN A 66 -7.07 -9.61 21.62
N ALA A 67 -7.13 -9.31 20.33
CA ALA A 67 -6.77 -10.25 19.28
C ALA A 67 -5.27 -10.58 19.26
N LEU A 68 -4.40 -9.57 19.44
CA LEU A 68 -2.96 -9.78 19.55
C LEU A 68 -2.60 -10.61 20.79
N ALA A 69 -3.16 -10.29 21.96
CA ALA A 69 -2.93 -11.05 23.18
C ALA A 69 -3.44 -12.49 23.10
N HIS A 70 -4.54 -12.73 22.38
CA HIS A 70 -5.02 -14.10 22.10
C HIS A 70 -4.06 -14.84 21.15
N ARG A 71 -3.58 -14.17 20.09
CA ARG A 71 -2.59 -14.72 19.15
C ARG A 71 -1.28 -15.12 19.84
N ASP A 72 -0.84 -14.30 20.79
CA ASP A 72 0.37 -14.53 21.58
C ASP A 72 0.15 -15.50 22.76
N LEU A 73 -1.06 -16.06 22.91
CA LEU A 73 -1.48 -16.92 24.02
C LEU A 73 -1.32 -16.27 25.40
N ALA A 74 -1.17 -14.94 25.46
CA ALA A 74 -1.05 -14.17 26.69
C ALA A 74 -2.38 -14.10 27.46
N VAL A 75 -3.51 -14.14 26.74
CA VAL A 75 -4.85 -14.27 27.31
C VAL A 75 -5.47 -15.58 26.79
N PRO A 76 -5.43 -16.67 27.58
CA PRO A 76 -5.98 -17.95 27.15
C PRO A 76 -7.51 -17.91 27.12
N GLY A 77 -8.10 -18.82 26.34
CA GLY A 77 -9.55 -18.92 26.16
C GLY A 77 -10.07 -18.27 24.88
N SER A 78 -11.39 -18.28 24.69
CA SER A 78 -12.01 -17.86 23.43
C SER A 78 -11.95 -16.34 23.25
N LEU A 79 -11.32 -15.91 22.15
CA LEU A 79 -11.33 -14.52 21.70
C LEU A 79 -12.76 -14.01 21.50
N ALA A 80 -13.59 -14.79 20.81
CA ALA A 80 -15.00 -14.45 20.57
C ALA A 80 -15.78 -14.27 21.88
N GLN A 81 -15.52 -15.07 22.91
CA GLN A 81 -16.15 -14.89 24.22
C GLN A 81 -15.70 -13.59 24.89
N HIS A 82 -14.41 -13.25 24.80
CA HIS A 82 -13.88 -12.00 25.35
C HIS A 82 -14.41 -10.78 24.62
N LEU A 83 -14.43 -10.79 23.29
CA LEU A 83 -14.93 -9.68 22.47
C LEU A 83 -16.44 -9.46 22.62
N ARG A 84 -17.23 -10.52 22.86
CA ARG A 84 -18.67 -10.37 23.18
C ARG A 84 -18.95 -9.57 24.45
N ARG A 85 -17.96 -9.46 25.35
CA ARG A 85 -18.05 -8.65 26.58
C ARG A 85 -17.58 -7.21 26.37
N ILE A 86 -17.10 -6.87 25.18
CA ILE A 86 -16.68 -5.53 24.79
C ILE A 86 -17.84 -4.86 24.03
N ARG A 87 -17.99 -3.54 24.18
CA ARG A 87 -19.09 -2.74 23.64
C ARG A 87 -19.05 -2.62 22.11
N GLY A 88 -19.50 -3.63 21.38
CA GLY A 88 -19.50 -3.64 19.90
C GLY A 88 -20.78 -4.17 19.24
N GLN A 89 -21.94 -4.11 19.93
CA GLN A 89 -23.28 -4.49 19.45
C GLN A 89 -23.30 -5.42 18.23
N ASP A 90 -23.01 -6.70 18.46
CA ASP A 90 -23.06 -7.78 17.47
C ASP A 90 -21.93 -7.87 16.43
N LEU A 91 -20.93 -6.97 16.40
CA LEU A 91 -19.82 -6.98 15.43
C LEU A 91 -19.09 -8.34 15.31
N PHE A 92 -18.99 -9.08 16.42
CA PHE A 92 -18.32 -10.39 16.47
C PHE A 92 -19.28 -11.55 16.70
N ARG A 93 -20.59 -11.32 16.62
CA ARG A 93 -21.59 -12.33 16.95
C ARG A 93 -21.53 -13.48 15.94
N GLY A 94 -21.45 -14.71 16.46
CA GLY A 94 -21.39 -15.91 15.64
C GLY A 94 -20.05 -16.16 14.95
N LEU A 95 -19.06 -15.28 15.12
CA LEU A 95 -17.72 -15.48 14.55
C LEU A 95 -16.88 -16.39 15.43
N THR A 96 -16.04 -17.21 14.80
CA THR A 96 -15.01 -18.00 15.47
C THR A 96 -13.77 -17.14 15.74
N ASP A 97 -12.90 -17.57 16.65
CA ASP A 97 -11.64 -16.88 16.94
C ASP A 97 -10.79 -16.71 15.67
N ALA A 98 -10.73 -17.73 14.82
CA ALA A 98 -10.00 -17.68 13.55
C ALA A 98 -10.60 -16.66 12.58
N GLU A 99 -11.93 -16.58 12.49
CA GLU A 99 -12.61 -15.63 11.62
C GLU A 99 -12.43 -14.19 12.10
N ILE A 100 -12.47 -13.97 13.42
CA ILE A 100 -12.16 -12.67 14.03
C ILE A 100 -10.74 -12.24 13.68
N ILE A 101 -9.75 -13.12 13.88
CA ILE A 101 -8.33 -12.82 13.56
C ILE A 101 -8.18 -12.48 12.08
N ARG A 102 -8.80 -13.27 11.19
CA ARG A 102 -8.75 -13.06 9.74
C ARG A 102 -9.34 -11.70 9.35
N ARG A 103 -10.58 -11.42 9.76
CA ARG A 103 -11.28 -10.17 9.43
C ARG A 103 -10.61 -8.95 10.05
N LEU A 104 -10.17 -9.05 11.30
CA LEU A 104 -9.47 -7.96 11.96
C LEU A 104 -8.11 -7.68 11.31
N SER A 105 -7.36 -8.72 10.91
CA SER A 105 -6.11 -8.53 10.16
C SER A 105 -6.34 -7.79 8.84
N ALA A 106 -7.45 -8.06 8.15
CA ALA A 106 -7.82 -7.36 6.92
C ALA A 106 -8.20 -5.90 7.20
N ALA A 107 -9.02 -5.64 8.23
CA ALA A 107 -9.37 -4.28 8.64
C ALA A 107 -8.14 -3.45 9.05
N LEU A 108 -7.20 -4.05 9.79
CA LEU A 108 -5.93 -3.41 10.16
C LEU A 108 -5.06 -3.09 8.95
N TYR A 109 -4.98 -4.01 8.00
CA TYR A 109 -4.31 -3.76 6.73
C TYR A 109 -4.92 -2.57 5.98
N GLN A 110 -6.25 -2.53 5.83
CA GLN A 110 -6.93 -1.46 5.09
C GLN A 110 -6.78 -0.10 5.77
N LEU A 111 -6.89 -0.04 7.10
CA LEU A 111 -6.64 1.19 7.86
C LEU A 111 -5.16 1.60 7.78
N GLY A 112 -4.24 0.65 7.92
CA GLY A 112 -2.81 0.90 7.75
C GLY A 112 -2.49 1.49 6.39
N LYS A 113 -2.99 0.86 5.32
CA LYS A 113 -2.92 1.38 3.94
C LYS A 113 -3.49 2.80 3.84
N ALA A 114 -4.65 3.07 4.44
CA ALA A 114 -5.26 4.40 4.39
C ALA A 114 -4.39 5.49 5.05
N TYR A 115 -3.81 5.21 6.22
CA TYR A 115 -2.86 6.13 6.86
C TYR A 115 -1.63 6.42 6.00
N VAL A 116 -1.08 5.38 5.38
CA VAL A 116 0.09 5.49 4.50
C VAL A 116 -0.23 6.35 3.29
N LEU A 117 -1.32 6.07 2.59
CA LEU A 117 -1.74 6.81 1.41
C LEU A 117 -2.07 8.29 1.73
N LEU A 118 -2.57 8.56 2.94
CA LEU A 118 -2.80 9.92 3.41
C LEU A 118 -1.48 10.68 3.64
N ALA A 119 -0.46 10.00 4.16
CA ALA A 119 0.83 10.60 4.48
C ALA A 119 1.67 10.92 3.23
N THR A 120 1.59 10.09 2.19
CA THR A 120 2.52 10.12 1.05
C THR A 120 1.94 10.76 -0.21
N GLN A 121 0.94 11.64 -0.09
CA GLN A 121 0.17 12.28 -1.18
C GLN A 121 0.60 11.89 -2.62
N LYS A 122 -0.25 11.11 -3.31
CA LYS A 122 -0.26 10.82 -4.76
C LYS A 122 0.90 10.06 -5.42
N ASP A 123 2.09 9.91 -4.82
CA ASP A 123 3.23 9.32 -5.55
C ASP A 123 3.26 7.78 -5.60
N TYR A 124 2.32 7.08 -4.97
CA TYR A 124 2.40 5.62 -4.88
C TYR A 124 1.03 4.93 -4.94
N LEU A 125 0.46 4.88 -6.14
CA LEU A 125 -0.61 3.92 -6.45
C LEU A 125 -0.02 2.52 -6.64
N LEU A 126 0.39 1.85 -5.55
CA LEU A 126 0.35 0.38 -5.51
C LEU A 126 -0.93 -0.06 -4.84
N ARG A 127 -2.06 0.04 -5.57
CA ARG A 127 -3.27 -0.68 -5.18
C ARG A 127 -3.04 -2.17 -5.41
N VAL A 128 -2.65 -2.88 -4.36
CA VAL A 128 -2.54 -4.34 -4.41
C VAL A 128 -3.94 -4.96 -4.34
N ALA A 129 -4.42 -5.34 -5.53
CA ALA A 129 -5.38 -6.40 -5.88
C ALA A 129 -6.65 -6.61 -5.03
N GLU A 130 -7.74 -5.94 -5.41
CA GLU A 130 -8.87 -6.62 -6.07
C GLU A 130 -9.14 -5.86 -7.39
N GLU A 131 -9.01 -6.54 -8.54
CA GLU A 131 -8.81 -5.95 -9.88
C GLU A 131 -10.10 -5.56 -10.63
N PRO A 132 -10.08 -4.58 -11.56
CA PRO A 132 -9.02 -4.34 -12.55
C PRO A 132 -8.32 -2.97 -12.49
N VAL A 133 -7.15 -2.95 -13.14
CA VAL A 133 -6.18 -1.86 -13.33
C VAL A 133 -6.66 -0.88 -14.43
N GLN A 134 -6.43 0.43 -14.37
CA GLN A 134 -5.33 1.17 -15.06
C GLN A 134 -5.48 2.68 -14.77
N ILE A 135 -4.41 3.40 -14.40
CA ILE A 135 -3.47 4.22 -15.24
C ILE A 135 -4.07 5.57 -15.71
N ASP A 136 -3.28 6.62 -15.47
CA ASP A 136 -3.42 8.02 -15.84
C ASP A 136 -4.28 8.94 -14.96
N GLN A 137 -3.84 10.20 -14.98
CA GLN A 137 -3.98 11.27 -14.00
C GLN A 137 -5.42 11.78 -13.78
N PHE A 138 -5.53 12.72 -12.81
CA PHE A 138 -6.65 13.63 -12.49
C PHE A 138 -7.71 13.07 -11.52
N ALA A 139 -8.31 13.81 -10.59
CA ALA A 139 -8.29 15.23 -10.22
C ALA A 139 -8.45 15.36 -8.69
N GLN A 140 -8.24 16.57 -8.14
CA GLN A 140 -8.34 16.89 -6.71
C GLN A 140 -9.76 16.83 -6.10
N THR A 141 -10.72 16.10 -6.66
CA THR A 141 -12.14 16.23 -6.26
C THR A 141 -12.66 15.14 -5.32
N GLU A 142 -12.05 13.95 -5.25
CA GLU A 142 -12.61 12.87 -4.41
C GLU A 142 -12.44 13.07 -2.90
N LEU A 143 -11.45 13.86 -2.46
CA LEU A 143 -11.26 14.15 -1.02
C LEU A 143 -12.31 15.14 -0.49
N ALA A 144 -12.78 16.05 -1.35
CA ALA A 144 -13.88 16.95 -1.05
C ALA A 144 -15.22 16.21 -1.08
N ASP A 145 -15.43 15.35 -2.09
CA ASP A 145 -16.64 14.55 -2.22
C ASP A 145 -16.76 13.47 -1.12
N ALA A 146 -15.64 12.91 -0.66
CA ALA A 146 -15.60 11.99 0.48
C ALA A 146 -15.85 12.71 1.82
N ALA A 147 -15.39 13.96 1.96
CA ALA A 147 -15.71 14.81 3.11
C ALA A 147 -17.20 15.19 3.14
N ASP A 148 -17.80 15.47 1.98
CA ASP A 148 -19.23 15.78 1.85
C ASP A 148 -20.13 14.53 1.99
N ALA A 149 -19.68 13.36 1.51
CA ALA A 149 -20.38 12.10 1.75
C ALA A 149 -20.27 11.64 3.23
N ALA A 150 -19.18 11.98 3.92
CA ALA A 150 -19.02 11.74 5.36
C ALA A 150 -20.00 12.62 6.17
N SER A 151 -20.21 13.88 5.75
CA SER A 151 -21.20 14.82 6.30
C SER A 151 -22.63 14.26 6.25
N GLN A 152 -23.03 13.61 5.15
CA GLN A 152 -24.36 13.00 5.01
C GLN A 152 -24.58 11.74 5.87
N SER A 153 -23.50 11.13 6.38
CA SER A 153 -23.54 9.89 7.18
C SER A 153 -23.47 10.10 8.70
N GLY A 154 -23.38 11.36 9.16
CA GLY A 154 -23.19 11.71 10.58
C GLY A 154 -21.78 11.46 11.11
N ALA A 155 -20.77 11.34 10.23
CA ALA A 155 -19.37 11.26 10.62
C ALA A 155 -18.83 12.67 10.93
N CYS A 156 -18.16 12.83 12.08
CA CYS A 156 -17.55 14.09 12.48
C CYS A 156 -16.63 14.65 11.38
N ARG A 157 -16.78 15.96 11.14
CA ARG A 157 -15.90 16.76 10.27
C ARG A 157 -14.46 16.57 10.75
N VAL A 158 -13.59 15.98 9.94
CA VAL A 158 -12.14 15.94 10.26
C VAL A 158 -11.57 17.32 9.92
N PRO A 159 -11.04 18.06 10.90
CA PRO A 159 -10.36 19.33 10.62
C PRO A 159 -9.18 19.05 9.68
N LYS A 160 -8.96 19.92 8.69
CA LYS A 160 -7.86 19.81 7.74
C LYS A 160 -6.49 19.75 8.45
N GLU A 161 -6.42 20.31 9.66
CA GLU A 161 -5.22 20.28 10.51
C GLU A 161 -4.87 18.87 11.00
N VAL A 162 -5.84 17.97 11.21
CA VAL A 162 -5.61 16.56 11.61
C VAL A 162 -4.94 15.77 10.47
N LEU A 163 -5.15 16.19 9.22
CA LEU A 163 -4.54 15.58 8.03
C LEU A 163 -3.09 16.04 7.78
N SER A 164 -2.54 16.95 8.60
CA SER A 164 -1.29 17.65 8.32
C SER A 164 -0.01 16.99 8.89
N ALA A 165 -0.13 15.95 9.70
CA ALA A 165 1.03 15.28 10.34
C ALA A 165 1.46 14.01 9.58
N ALA A 166 2.11 14.16 8.43
CA ALA A 166 2.55 13.04 7.58
C ALA A 166 3.37 11.97 8.34
N ASP A 167 4.34 12.38 9.17
CA ASP A 167 5.18 11.47 9.96
C ASP A 167 4.37 10.68 11.01
N SER A 168 3.36 11.32 11.59
CA SER A 168 2.41 10.68 12.53
C SER A 168 1.58 9.62 11.80
N HIS A 169 1.12 9.90 10.59
CA HIS A 169 0.36 8.96 9.78
C HIS A 169 1.21 7.78 9.29
N LEU A 170 2.45 7.99 8.85
CA LEU A 170 3.36 6.88 8.53
C LEU A 170 3.61 5.98 9.74
N SER A 171 3.78 6.56 10.93
CA SER A 171 3.97 5.80 12.17
C SER A 171 2.74 4.96 12.54
N LYS A 172 1.53 5.55 12.46
CA LYS A 172 0.26 4.82 12.68
C LYS A 172 0.06 3.71 11.64
N GLY A 173 0.33 4.01 10.37
CA GLY A 173 0.30 3.04 9.27
C GLY A 173 1.25 1.87 9.51
N ARG A 174 2.51 2.14 9.86
CA ARG A 174 3.52 1.14 10.22
C ARG A 174 3.02 0.22 11.34
N GLN A 175 2.46 0.79 12.40
CA GLN A 175 1.95 0.02 13.54
C GLN A 175 0.82 -0.91 13.12
N LEU A 176 -0.19 -0.40 12.41
CA LEU A 176 -1.35 -1.21 12.00
C LEU A 176 -0.95 -2.32 11.02
N LEU A 177 -0.02 -2.05 10.11
CA LEU A 177 0.51 -3.07 9.19
C LEU A 177 1.32 -4.14 9.93
N ALA A 178 2.13 -3.76 10.92
CA ALA A 178 2.85 -4.71 11.78
C ALA A 178 1.88 -5.59 12.60
N GLU A 179 0.82 -5.01 13.14
CA GLU A 179 -0.23 -5.76 13.86
C GLU A 179 -0.99 -6.72 12.91
N ALA A 180 -1.33 -6.27 11.70
CA ALA A 180 -1.94 -7.12 10.67
C ALA A 180 -1.04 -8.33 10.35
N LEU A 181 0.28 -8.12 10.22
CA LEU A 181 1.26 -9.18 9.97
C LEU A 181 1.44 -10.11 11.18
N ARG A 182 1.31 -9.62 12.42
CA ARG A 182 1.30 -10.48 13.61
C ARG A 182 0.09 -11.43 13.63
N LEU A 183 -1.08 -10.91 13.30
CA LEU A 183 -2.31 -11.72 13.19
C LEU A 183 -2.27 -12.67 11.99
N LYS A 184 -1.73 -12.22 10.86
CA LYS A 184 -1.60 -12.99 9.61
C LYS A 184 -0.19 -12.86 9.02
N PRO A 185 0.77 -13.74 9.41
CA PRO A 185 2.18 -13.63 9.00
C PRO A 185 2.44 -13.71 7.50
N ARG A 186 1.58 -14.42 6.76
CA ARG A 186 1.64 -14.58 5.30
C ARG A 186 0.73 -13.60 4.55
N PHE A 187 0.57 -12.38 5.07
CA PHE A 187 -0.20 -11.33 4.41
C PHE A 187 0.69 -10.49 3.49
N ALA A 188 0.90 -10.97 2.26
CA ALA A 188 1.83 -10.38 1.30
C ALA A 188 1.54 -8.90 1.01
N GLU A 189 0.26 -8.53 0.88
CA GLU A 189 -0.18 -7.17 0.61
C GLU A 189 0.17 -6.21 1.76
N ALA A 190 -0.08 -6.61 3.01
CA ALA A 190 0.31 -5.83 4.18
C ALA A 190 1.84 -5.69 4.29
N ARG A 191 2.58 -6.73 3.88
CA ARG A 191 4.05 -6.70 3.88
C ARG A 191 4.62 -5.76 2.84
N LEU A 192 4.06 -5.73 1.63
CA LEU A 192 4.43 -4.76 0.58
C LEU A 192 4.24 -3.32 1.09
N TYR A 193 3.08 -3.02 1.68
CA TYR A 193 2.83 -1.69 2.24
C TYR A 193 3.75 -1.37 3.41
N ARG A 194 4.11 -2.35 4.25
CA ARG A 194 5.08 -2.12 5.31
C ARG A 194 6.44 -1.76 4.72
N GLY A 195 6.92 -2.49 3.70
CA GLY A 195 8.17 -2.15 3.00
C GLY A 195 8.17 -0.72 2.46
N PHE A 196 7.04 -0.27 1.90
CA PHE A 196 6.89 1.10 1.44
C PHE A 196 6.98 2.13 2.57
N VAL A 197 6.37 1.85 3.72
CA VAL A 197 6.47 2.73 4.89
C VAL A 197 7.90 2.82 5.39
N GLU A 198 8.61 1.70 5.49
CA GLU A 198 10.01 1.71 5.90
C GLU A 198 10.87 2.51 4.89
N GLN A 199 10.61 2.38 3.58
CA GLN A 199 11.28 3.19 2.55
C GLN A 199 10.98 4.69 2.70
N ALA A 200 9.72 5.06 2.93
CA ALA A 200 9.31 6.45 3.15
C ALA A 200 9.92 7.06 4.44
N LEU A 201 10.21 6.22 5.43
CA LEU A 201 10.90 6.61 6.66
C LEU A 201 12.44 6.58 6.54
N GLY A 202 12.98 6.23 5.37
CA GLY A 202 14.43 6.15 5.11
C GLY A 202 15.10 4.83 5.52
N GLU A 203 14.33 3.85 6.00
CA GLU A 203 14.80 2.55 6.48
C GLU A 203 14.99 1.55 5.32
N GLN A 204 15.89 1.88 4.39
CA GLN A 204 16.07 1.18 3.12
C GLN A 204 16.37 -0.32 3.26
N GLN A 205 17.18 -0.70 4.26
CA GLN A 205 17.51 -2.12 4.50
C GLN A 205 16.28 -2.91 4.96
N THR A 206 15.48 -2.33 5.85
CA THR A 206 14.23 -2.94 6.33
C THR A 206 13.23 -3.06 5.20
N ALA A 207 13.08 -2.02 4.36
CA ALA A 207 12.23 -2.06 3.17
C ALA A 207 12.63 -3.20 2.21
N ALA A 208 13.92 -3.33 1.91
CA ALA A 208 14.45 -4.40 1.07
C ALA A 208 14.10 -5.79 1.63
N GLN A 209 14.21 -5.98 2.95
CA GLN A 209 13.86 -7.24 3.59
C GLN A 209 12.37 -7.54 3.43
N GLU A 210 11.49 -6.58 3.67
CA GLU A 210 10.05 -6.78 3.54
C GLU A 210 9.64 -7.15 2.11
N TYR A 211 10.19 -6.48 1.10
CA TYR A 211 9.93 -6.83 -0.30
C TYR A 211 10.52 -8.20 -0.66
N ARG A 212 11.73 -8.53 -0.20
CA ARG A 212 12.36 -9.83 -0.46
C ARG A 212 11.55 -10.99 0.12
N GLU A 213 11.03 -10.84 1.33
CA GLU A 213 10.14 -11.84 1.95
C GLU A 213 8.91 -12.11 1.09
N VAL A 214 8.28 -11.06 0.53
CA VAL A 214 7.16 -11.23 -0.40
C VAL A 214 7.60 -11.94 -1.67
N PHE A 215 8.70 -11.50 -2.29
CA PHE A 215 9.21 -12.05 -3.54
C PHE A 215 9.52 -13.55 -3.46
N LEU A 216 10.05 -14.01 -2.32
CA LEU A 216 10.48 -15.39 -2.12
C LEU A 216 9.36 -16.33 -1.66
N HIS A 217 8.36 -15.83 -0.94
CA HIS A 217 7.45 -16.70 -0.18
C HIS A 217 5.96 -16.60 -0.54
N THR A 218 5.56 -15.70 -1.44
CA THR A 218 4.17 -15.66 -1.92
C THR A 218 4.00 -16.47 -3.19
N ASP A 219 2.91 -17.23 -3.29
CA ASP A 219 2.54 -17.97 -4.50
C ASP A 219 1.81 -17.08 -5.52
N ARG A 220 1.32 -15.91 -5.09
CA ARG A 220 0.62 -14.96 -5.98
C ARG A 220 1.61 -14.22 -6.86
N LEU A 221 1.64 -14.54 -8.14
CA LEU A 221 2.58 -13.96 -9.12
C LEU A 221 2.54 -12.42 -9.14
N VAL A 222 1.35 -11.82 -9.05
CA VAL A 222 1.17 -10.36 -9.01
C VAL A 222 1.89 -9.74 -7.81
N ASN A 223 1.80 -10.34 -6.62
CA ASN A 223 2.48 -9.84 -5.42
C ASN A 223 4.00 -10.00 -5.53
N ARG A 224 4.49 -11.09 -6.15
CA ARG A 224 5.92 -11.25 -6.47
C ARG A 224 6.39 -10.19 -7.46
N GLY A 225 5.58 -9.88 -8.47
CA GLY A 225 5.84 -8.83 -9.46
C GLY A 225 5.99 -7.46 -8.82
N HIS A 226 5.04 -7.08 -7.95
CA HIS A 226 5.14 -5.83 -7.20
C HIS A 226 6.38 -5.81 -6.31
N ALA A 227 6.67 -6.88 -5.57
CA ALA A 227 7.87 -6.97 -4.75
C ALA A 227 9.17 -6.81 -5.57
N ALA A 228 9.24 -7.44 -6.74
CA ALA A 228 10.38 -7.32 -7.65
C ALA A 228 10.54 -5.89 -8.16
N ILE A 229 9.46 -5.21 -8.55
CA ILE A 229 9.50 -3.80 -8.96
C ILE A 229 10.00 -2.92 -7.81
N GLN A 230 9.49 -3.11 -6.60
CA GLN A 230 9.91 -2.32 -5.45
C GLN A 230 11.37 -2.54 -5.08
N LEU A 231 11.86 -3.79 -5.12
CA LEU A 231 13.28 -4.08 -4.98
C LEU A 231 14.10 -3.43 -6.08
N GLY A 232 13.60 -3.45 -7.33
CA GLY A 232 14.25 -2.82 -8.46
C GLY A 232 14.44 -1.32 -8.26
N MET A 233 13.38 -0.62 -7.89
CA MET A 233 13.43 0.83 -7.63
C MET A 233 14.33 1.16 -6.45
N LEU A 234 14.30 0.33 -5.41
CA LEU A 234 15.17 0.49 -4.25
C LEU A 234 16.64 0.32 -4.61
N TYR A 235 16.99 -0.68 -5.43
CA TYR A 235 18.35 -0.89 -5.88
C TYR A 235 18.84 0.22 -6.79
N ASP A 236 17.99 0.74 -7.68
CA ASP A 236 18.30 1.91 -8.52
C ASP A 236 18.59 3.15 -7.67
N GLN A 237 17.74 3.44 -6.67
CA GLN A 237 17.97 4.53 -5.70
C GLN A 237 19.28 4.40 -4.93
N LEU A 238 19.76 3.17 -4.72
CA LEU A 238 21.05 2.87 -4.08
C LEU A 238 22.23 2.81 -5.06
N GLY A 239 22.00 3.00 -6.37
CA GLY A 239 23.01 2.93 -7.44
C GLY A 239 23.41 1.51 -7.85
N ASP A 240 22.74 0.46 -7.36
CA ASP A 240 22.97 -0.92 -7.78
C ASP A 240 22.12 -1.26 -9.02
N HIS A 241 22.46 -0.63 -10.14
CA HIS A 241 21.77 -0.79 -11.43
C HIS A 241 21.73 -2.26 -11.90
N GLN A 242 22.75 -3.06 -11.55
CA GLN A 242 22.76 -4.48 -11.91
C GLN A 242 21.71 -5.27 -11.12
N ALA A 243 21.56 -5.00 -9.80
CA ALA A 243 20.51 -5.61 -9.01
C ALA A 243 19.11 -5.15 -9.44
N ALA A 244 18.95 -3.86 -9.75
CA ALA A 244 17.70 -3.32 -10.28
C ALA A 244 17.30 -4.04 -11.57
N LEU A 245 18.22 -4.12 -12.53
CA LEU A 245 18.02 -4.80 -13.81
C LEU A 245 17.64 -6.28 -13.64
N ARG A 246 18.25 -7.00 -12.69
CA ARG A 246 17.88 -8.41 -12.39
C ARG A 246 16.42 -8.53 -11.97
N MET A 247 15.95 -7.65 -11.08
CA MET A 247 14.57 -7.69 -10.59
C MET A 247 13.57 -7.34 -11.70
N TYR A 248 13.85 -6.30 -12.47
CA TYR A 248 12.98 -5.90 -13.57
C TYR A 248 12.92 -6.93 -14.69
N ARG A 249 14.06 -7.55 -15.06
CA ARG A 249 14.08 -8.65 -16.05
C ARG A 249 13.34 -9.88 -15.55
N TRP A 250 13.32 -10.15 -14.24
CA TRP A 250 12.50 -11.22 -13.69
C TRP A 250 11.00 -10.97 -13.95
N VAL A 251 10.51 -9.74 -13.80
CA VAL A 251 9.10 -9.39 -14.08
C VAL A 251 8.75 -9.72 -15.54
N VAL A 252 9.63 -9.36 -16.48
CA VAL A 252 9.48 -9.68 -17.91
C VAL A 252 9.50 -11.20 -18.14
N ALA A 253 10.49 -11.89 -17.59
CA ALA A 253 10.68 -13.34 -17.77
C ALA A 253 9.56 -14.17 -17.14
N SER A 254 8.91 -13.65 -16.10
CA SER A 254 7.78 -14.32 -15.43
C SER A 254 6.50 -14.36 -16.27
N GLY A 255 6.46 -13.66 -17.42
CA GLY A 255 5.27 -13.54 -18.27
C GLY A 255 4.24 -12.54 -17.75
N LEU A 256 4.51 -11.87 -16.62
CA LEU A 256 3.54 -10.98 -15.98
C LEU A 256 3.10 -9.84 -16.90
N ILE A 257 4.01 -9.25 -17.68
CA ILE A 257 3.67 -8.18 -18.62
C ILE A 257 2.71 -8.62 -19.75
N VAL A 258 2.63 -9.92 -20.05
CA VAL A 258 1.72 -10.46 -21.08
C VAL A 258 0.33 -10.67 -20.49
N HIS A 259 0.24 -11.23 -19.29
CA HIS A 259 -1.03 -11.45 -18.61
C HIS A 259 -1.61 -10.16 -18.00
N ARG A 260 -0.72 -9.21 -17.69
CA ARG A 260 -0.98 -7.96 -16.98
C ARG A 260 -0.18 -6.83 -17.60
N PRO A 261 -0.68 -6.26 -18.73
CA PRO A 261 0.00 -5.19 -19.45
C PRO A 261 0.29 -3.95 -18.61
N ASP A 262 -0.40 -3.76 -17.47
CA ASP A 262 -0.09 -2.73 -16.48
C ASP A 262 1.33 -2.84 -15.89
N PHE A 263 1.97 -4.01 -15.93
CA PHE A 263 3.35 -4.19 -15.51
C PHE A 263 4.38 -3.81 -16.59
N ALA A 264 3.95 -3.52 -17.82
CA ALA A 264 4.87 -3.30 -18.94
C ALA A 264 5.76 -2.06 -18.77
N PHE A 265 5.42 -1.12 -17.88
CA PHE A 265 6.30 0.00 -17.52
C PHE A 265 7.68 -0.45 -17.04
N VAL A 266 7.81 -1.69 -16.56
CA VAL A 266 9.10 -2.27 -16.20
C VAL A 266 10.09 -2.26 -17.38
N LEU A 267 9.63 -2.30 -18.63
CA LEU A 267 10.49 -2.16 -19.82
C LEU A 267 11.14 -0.78 -19.91
N TYR A 268 10.42 0.28 -19.49
CA TYR A 268 11.00 1.62 -19.37
C TYR A 268 12.09 1.64 -18.28
N ASN A 269 11.81 1.07 -17.11
CA ASN A 269 12.81 0.99 -16.03
C ASN A 269 14.05 0.20 -16.47
N ILE A 270 13.88 -0.91 -17.19
CA ILE A 270 15.00 -1.66 -17.78
C ILE A 270 15.83 -0.77 -18.72
N ALA A 271 15.18 0.06 -19.54
CA ALA A 271 15.89 0.99 -20.42
C ALA A 271 16.68 2.04 -19.62
N VAL A 272 16.10 2.57 -18.53
CA VAL A 272 16.80 3.47 -17.60
C VAL A 272 18.05 2.80 -17.03
N GLU A 273 17.94 1.57 -16.50
CA GLU A 273 19.10 0.84 -15.96
C GLU A 273 20.18 0.60 -17.02
N HIS A 274 19.78 0.25 -18.24
CA HIS A 274 20.73 0.05 -19.34
C HIS A 274 21.48 1.33 -19.68
N LEU A 275 20.83 2.50 -19.73
CA LEU A 275 21.51 3.78 -19.94
C LEU A 275 22.46 4.12 -18.79
N SER A 276 22.05 3.87 -17.54
CA SER A 276 22.91 4.07 -16.37
C SER A 276 24.17 3.21 -16.42
N LEU A 277 24.09 2.04 -17.07
CA LEU A 277 25.22 1.15 -17.32
C LEU A 277 25.98 1.42 -18.64
N GLY A 278 25.57 2.41 -19.44
CA GLY A 278 26.19 2.74 -20.74
C GLY A 278 25.78 1.83 -21.91
N ASN A 279 24.73 1.03 -21.74
CA ASN A 279 24.24 0.03 -22.70
C ASN A 279 23.08 0.58 -23.55
N SER A 280 23.38 1.55 -24.42
CA SER A 280 22.34 2.31 -25.12
C SER A 280 21.54 1.51 -26.14
N ALA A 281 22.15 0.50 -26.77
CA ALA A 281 21.47 -0.36 -27.74
C ALA A 281 20.38 -1.21 -27.07
N GLU A 282 20.68 -1.76 -25.89
CA GLU A 282 19.73 -2.51 -25.08
C GLU A 282 18.60 -1.63 -24.56
N ALA A 283 18.91 -0.38 -24.15
CA ALA A 283 17.90 0.58 -23.75
C ALA A 283 16.91 0.89 -24.89
N ALA A 284 17.43 1.18 -26.09
CA ALA A 284 16.60 1.42 -27.27
C ALA A 284 15.73 0.21 -27.62
N ALA A 285 16.28 -1.00 -27.56
CA ALA A 285 15.54 -2.23 -27.80
C ALA A 285 14.34 -2.40 -26.85
N MET A 286 14.49 -2.04 -25.57
CA MET A 286 13.40 -2.10 -24.60
C MET A 286 12.33 -1.03 -24.82
N LEU A 287 12.72 0.19 -25.18
CA LEU A 287 11.76 1.26 -25.53
C LEU A 287 10.98 0.92 -26.79
N ARG A 288 11.64 0.38 -27.84
CA ARG A 288 10.95 -0.10 -29.05
C ARG A 288 9.97 -1.21 -28.75
N ARG A 289 10.35 -2.15 -27.88
CA ARG A 289 9.45 -3.21 -27.44
C ARG A 289 8.25 -2.64 -26.68
N LEU A 290 8.47 -1.70 -25.76
CA LEU A 290 7.40 -1.03 -25.01
C LEU A 290 6.43 -0.31 -25.96
N HIS A 291 6.95 0.44 -26.92
CA HIS A 291 6.15 1.14 -27.93
C HIS A 291 5.32 0.17 -28.78
N ARG A 292 5.96 -0.86 -29.35
CA ARG A 292 5.32 -1.81 -30.27
C ARG A 292 4.28 -2.69 -29.57
N ASP A 293 4.63 -3.24 -28.41
CA ASP A 293 3.83 -4.28 -27.76
C ASP A 293 2.81 -3.68 -26.76
N PHE A 294 3.04 -2.46 -26.25
CA PHE A 294 2.22 -1.83 -25.19
C PHE A 294 1.99 -0.33 -25.44
N PRO A 295 1.26 0.05 -26.51
CA PRO A 295 1.09 1.45 -26.93
C PRO A 295 0.38 2.34 -25.89
N GLU A 296 -0.48 1.79 -25.03
CA GLU A 296 -1.11 2.56 -23.96
C GLU A 296 -0.11 2.94 -22.86
N VAL A 297 0.75 2.00 -22.44
CA VAL A 297 1.80 2.29 -21.45
C VAL A 297 2.87 3.20 -22.04
N TRP A 298 3.12 3.12 -23.35
CA TRP A 298 4.02 4.02 -24.06
C TRP A 298 3.59 5.49 -23.96
N LYS A 299 2.29 5.79 -24.00
CA LYS A 299 1.78 7.16 -23.84
C LYS A 299 2.26 7.77 -22.52
N SER A 300 2.10 7.04 -21.42
CA SER A 300 2.57 7.47 -20.10
C SER A 300 4.10 7.51 -20.01
N ALA A 301 4.80 6.57 -20.66
CA ALA A 301 6.27 6.53 -20.67
C ALA A 301 6.92 7.76 -21.30
N LYS A 302 6.27 8.35 -22.32
CA LYS A 302 6.73 9.63 -22.90
C LYS A 302 6.67 10.75 -21.88
N ASP A 303 5.62 10.82 -21.07
CA ASP A 303 5.49 11.83 -20.02
C ASP A 303 6.51 11.62 -18.89
N TRP A 304 6.82 10.36 -18.54
CA TRP A 304 7.88 10.05 -17.59
C TRP A 304 9.25 10.49 -18.11
N ALA A 305 9.56 10.21 -19.38
CA ALA A 305 10.80 10.66 -20.00
C ALA A 305 10.92 12.19 -19.99
N ARG A 306 9.85 12.92 -20.33
CA ARG A 306 9.81 14.40 -20.28
C ARG A 306 10.04 14.98 -18.90
N ARG A 307 9.64 14.26 -17.85
CA ARG A 307 9.89 14.66 -16.45
C ARG A 307 11.32 14.39 -15.99
N SER A 308 12.13 13.70 -16.80
CA SER A 308 13.54 13.43 -16.51
C SER A 308 14.43 13.96 -17.64
N PRO A 309 14.80 15.26 -17.61
CA PRO A 309 15.64 15.89 -18.63
C PRO A 309 17.00 15.21 -18.80
N GLU A 310 17.58 14.69 -17.72
CA GLU A 310 18.86 13.97 -17.75
C GLU A 310 18.73 12.65 -18.53
N PHE A 311 17.63 11.93 -18.33
CA PHE A 311 17.34 10.70 -19.08
C PHE A 311 17.13 10.99 -20.57
N LEU A 312 16.35 12.02 -20.91
CA LEU A 312 16.17 12.46 -22.30
C LEU A 312 17.49 12.90 -22.94
N ALA A 313 18.32 13.67 -22.24
CA ALA A 313 19.62 14.10 -22.73
C ALA A 313 20.56 12.92 -22.97
N ARG A 314 20.55 11.91 -22.09
CA ARG A 314 21.32 10.66 -22.26
C ARG A 314 20.85 9.87 -23.49
N LEU A 315 19.54 9.72 -23.67
CA LEU A 315 18.96 9.10 -24.86
C LEU A 315 19.33 9.85 -26.15
N GLN A 316 19.26 11.19 -26.12
CA GLN A 316 19.54 12.04 -27.27
C GLN A 316 21.03 12.09 -27.64
N GLY A 317 21.90 12.06 -26.62
CA GLY A 317 23.36 12.07 -26.78
C GLY A 317 23.90 10.79 -27.42
N ASP A 318 23.18 9.67 -27.31
CA ASP A 318 23.53 8.42 -27.97
C ASP A 318 22.99 8.36 -29.40
N ALA A 319 23.88 8.50 -30.38
CA ALA A 319 23.50 8.57 -31.80
C ALA A 319 22.87 7.27 -32.34
N ALA A 320 23.11 6.10 -31.72
CA ALA A 320 22.44 4.86 -32.11
C ALA A 320 21.02 4.82 -31.54
N CYS A 321 20.87 5.11 -30.25
CA CYS A 321 19.58 5.17 -29.56
C CYS A 321 18.65 6.21 -30.20
N ARG A 322 19.15 7.42 -30.44
CA ARG A 322 18.40 8.49 -31.10
C ARG A 322 17.89 8.09 -32.47
N ARG A 323 18.77 7.52 -33.32
CA ARG A 323 18.39 7.08 -34.68
C ARG A 323 17.33 5.99 -34.65
N GLU A 324 17.42 5.03 -33.73
CA GLU A 324 16.42 3.95 -33.63
C GLU A 324 15.07 4.49 -33.15
N LEU A 325 15.05 5.41 -32.19
CA LEU A 325 13.80 6.01 -31.68
C LEU A 325 13.16 6.97 -32.69
N GLU A 326 13.95 7.79 -33.40
CA GLU A 326 13.45 8.70 -34.45
C GLU A 326 12.96 7.96 -35.71
N ALA A 327 13.52 6.77 -36.00
CA ALA A 327 13.02 5.94 -37.10
C ALA A 327 11.61 5.40 -36.82
N ASP A 328 11.32 5.09 -35.55
CA ASP A 328 10.01 4.58 -35.12
C ASP A 328 9.02 5.73 -34.82
N GLU A 329 9.48 6.84 -34.22
CA GLU A 329 8.69 8.05 -33.93
C GLU A 329 9.56 9.31 -34.18
N PRO A 330 9.47 9.94 -35.38
CA PRO A 330 10.32 11.08 -35.75
C PRO A 330 10.24 12.30 -34.81
N ALA A 331 9.14 12.40 -34.06
CA ALA A 331 8.90 13.48 -33.10
C ALA A 331 9.24 13.08 -31.65
N PHE A 332 9.90 11.94 -31.40
CA PHE A 332 10.16 11.47 -30.03
C PHE A 332 10.95 12.47 -29.18
N PHE A 333 11.94 13.14 -29.77
CA PHE A 333 12.73 14.19 -29.13
C PHE A 333 12.24 15.61 -29.45
N ALA A 334 11.10 15.77 -30.14
CA ALA A 334 10.53 17.09 -30.41
C ALA A 334 9.84 17.61 -29.13
N ALA A 335 10.21 18.83 -28.73
CA ALA A 335 9.78 19.49 -27.50
C ALA A 335 8.28 19.78 -27.46
#